data_AF-A0A2V8TR76-F1
#
_entry.id   AF-A0A2V8TR76-F1
#
_cell.length_a   1.000
_cell.length_b   1.000
_cell.length_c   1.000
_cell.angle_alpha   90.00
_cell.angle_beta   90.00
_cell.angle_gamma   90.00
#
_symmetry.space_group_name_H-M   'P 1'
#
loop_
_entity.id
_entity.type
_entity.pdbx_description
1 polymer ?
#
loop_
_entity_poly.entity_id
_entity_poly.type
_entity_poly.pdbx_seq_one_letter_code
_entity_poly.pdbx_strand_id
1 'polypeptide(L)'
;MLAIAWLLRIFSYLFHFVLSLALLALGCVAVLSGAQNLKLDVVPWHGRELNHFLLLAGLVGVLSVILSMTGKFPYLFPLWSLAVVVMLVRGVFLSPAFTFTGPDQFKNALWLAAGALAAFAGSLTVFRRRERSPGPSRP
;
A
#
# COMPACT_ATOMS: atom_id res chain seq x y z
N MET A 1 -10.70 -19.09 -14.62
CA MET A 1 -10.68 -17.63 -14.34
C MET A 1 -10.86 -17.27 -12.85
N LEU A 2 -11.53 -18.09 -12.02
CA LEU A 2 -11.72 -17.77 -10.59
C LEU A 2 -10.44 -17.90 -9.74
N ALA A 3 -9.53 -18.84 -10.09
CA ALA A 3 -8.27 -19.07 -9.37
C ALA A 3 -7.30 -17.87 -9.44
N ILE A 4 -7.16 -17.25 -10.62
CA ILE A 4 -6.30 -16.07 -10.81
C ILE A 4 -6.80 -14.90 -9.96
N ALA A 5 -8.12 -14.66 -9.94
CA ALA A 5 -8.70 -13.60 -9.12
C ALA A 5 -8.51 -13.88 -7.61
N TRP A 6 -8.60 -15.14 -7.18
CA TRP A 6 -8.32 -15.54 -5.80
C TRP A 6 -6.85 -15.34 -5.42
N LEU A 7 -5.93 -15.75 -6.30
CA LEU A 7 -4.49 -15.58 -6.09
C LEU A 7 -4.10 -14.10 -6.02
N LEU A 8 -4.60 -13.29 -6.95
CA LEU A 8 -4.39 -11.84 -6.95
C LEU A 8 -4.91 -11.19 -5.66
N ARG A 9 -6.04 -11.67 -5.13
CA ARG A 9 -6.60 -11.17 -3.87
C ARG A 9 -5.70 -11.49 -2.67
N ILE A 10 -5.25 -12.73 -2.55
CA ILE A 10 -4.32 -13.14 -1.48
C ILE A 10 -3.02 -12.34 -1.59
N PHE A 11 -2.47 -12.23 -2.80
CA PHE A 11 -1.29 -11.43 -3.07
C PHE A 11 -1.48 -9.96 -2.68
N SER A 12 -2.63 -9.37 -3.02
CA SER A 12 -2.94 -7.97 -2.69
C SER A 12 -2.99 -7.74 -1.19
N TYR A 13 -3.64 -8.64 -0.43
CA TYR A 13 -3.70 -8.56 1.02
C TYR A 13 -2.32 -8.74 1.64
N LEU A 14 -1.57 -9.75 1.22
CA LEU A 14 -0.23 -10.01 1.76
C LEU A 14 0.72 -8.84 1.47
N PHE A 15 0.73 -8.33 0.24
CA PHE A 15 1.57 -7.21 -0.16
C PHE A 15 1.28 -5.96 0.67
N HIS A 16 0.01 -5.56 0.77
CA HIS A 16 -0.36 -4.37 1.55
C HIS A 16 -0.15 -4.59 3.05
N PHE A 17 -0.38 -5.79 3.56
CA PHE A 17 -0.14 -6.10 4.97
C PHE A 17 1.34 -6.00 5.32
N VAL A 18 2.21 -6.65 4.54
CA VAL A 18 3.67 -6.60 4.72
C VAL A 18 4.19 -5.18 4.56
N LEU A 19 3.75 -4.45 3.52
CA LEU A 19 4.12 -3.06 3.30
C LEU A 19 3.72 -2.18 4.50
N SER A 20 2.49 -2.32 4.98
CA SER A 20 1.98 -1.52 6.10
C SER A 20 2.70 -1.84 7.40
N LEU A 21 3.02 -3.12 7.64
CA LEU A 21 3.81 -3.53 8.79
C LEU A 21 5.24 -3.00 8.72
N ALA A 22 5.86 -2.99 7.53
CA ALA A 22 7.19 -2.40 7.32
C ALA A 22 7.18 -0.89 7.59
N LEU A 23 6.17 -0.16 7.07
CA LEU A 23 6.01 1.28 7.35
C LEU A 23 5.83 1.55 8.84
N LEU A 24 4.97 0.76 9.50
CA LEU A 24 4.72 0.88 10.93
C LEU A 24 5.99 0.58 11.76
N ALA A 25 6.73 -0.47 11.40
CA ALA A 25 7.98 -0.84 12.05
C ALA A 25 9.04 0.27 11.90
N LEU A 26 9.21 0.81 10.68
CA LEU A 26 10.14 1.92 10.43
C LEU A 26 9.75 3.16 11.23
N GLY A 27 8.47 3.53 11.26
CA GLY A 27 7.97 4.65 12.04
C GLY A 27 8.18 4.43 13.56
N CYS A 28 7.92 3.22 14.04
CA CYS A 28 8.08 2.86 15.45
C CYS A 28 9.55 2.94 15.88
N VAL A 29 10.46 2.34 15.10
CA VAL A 29 11.91 2.44 15.33
C VAL A 29 12.36 3.89 15.30
N ALA A 30 11.91 4.69 14.32
CA ALA A 30 12.32 6.09 14.21
C ALA A 30 11.87 6.95 15.40
N VAL A 31 10.66 6.73 15.91
CA VAL A 31 10.16 7.41 17.12
C VAL A 31 10.87 6.92 18.38
N LEU A 32 11.00 5.60 18.57
CA LEU A 32 11.61 5.01 19.77
C LEU A 32 13.10 5.32 19.88
N SER A 33 13.83 5.35 18.76
CA SER A 33 15.24 5.72 18.73
C SER A 33 15.47 7.23 18.78
N GLY A 34 14.42 8.06 18.76
CA GLY A 34 14.52 9.52 18.65
C GLY A 34 15.17 10.00 17.34
N ALA A 35 15.30 9.11 16.35
CA ALA A 35 15.98 9.38 15.10
C ALA A 35 15.13 10.28 14.20
N GLN A 36 15.54 11.55 14.07
CA GLN A 36 14.93 12.50 13.13
C GLN A 36 15.74 12.63 11.82
N ASN A 37 16.78 11.81 11.66
CA ASN A 37 17.64 11.79 10.47
C ASN A 37 17.17 10.78 9.42
N LEU A 38 16.02 10.14 9.61
CA LEU A 38 15.46 9.26 8.60
C LEU A 38 15.12 10.10 7.37
N LYS A 39 15.83 9.82 6.27
CA LYS A 39 15.59 10.45 4.96
C LYS A 39 15.09 9.37 4.03
N LEU A 40 13.83 9.51 3.62
CA LEU A 40 13.23 8.73 2.56
C LEU A 40 12.97 9.68 1.41
N ASP A 41 13.87 9.72 0.44
CA ASP A 41 13.78 10.62 -0.72
C ASP A 41 12.52 10.36 -1.58
N VAL A 42 11.87 9.21 -1.36
CA VAL A 42 10.57 8.84 -1.96
C VAL A 42 9.41 9.69 -1.41
N VAL A 43 9.50 10.21 -0.19
CA VAL A 43 8.40 10.92 0.47
C VAL A 43 8.79 12.40 0.58
N PRO A 44 7.89 13.35 0.29
CA PRO A 44 8.23 14.78 0.36
C PRO A 44 8.51 15.29 1.78
N TRP A 45 8.25 14.46 2.80
CA TRP A 45 8.32 14.84 4.21
C TRP A 45 9.60 14.30 4.85
N HIS A 46 10.15 15.06 5.79
CA HIS A 46 11.45 14.78 6.41
C HIS A 46 11.35 14.84 7.93
N GLY A 47 12.26 14.12 8.61
CA GLY A 47 12.40 14.15 10.06
C GLY A 47 11.12 13.76 10.80
N ARG A 48 10.66 14.61 11.73
CA ARG A 48 9.54 14.30 12.62
C ARG A 48 8.22 14.03 11.88
N GLU A 49 7.95 14.77 10.81
CA GLU A 49 6.74 14.60 9.99
C GLU A 49 6.75 13.25 9.26
N LEU A 50 7.92 12.83 8.77
CA LEU A 50 8.08 11.52 8.14
C LEU A 50 7.78 10.38 9.12
N ASN A 51 8.28 10.48 10.35
CA ASN A 51 8.08 9.44 11.36
C ASN A 51 6.59 9.24 11.71
N HIS A 52 5.86 10.33 11.95
CA HIS A 52 4.41 10.26 12.20
C HIS A 52 3.65 9.76 10.98
N PHE A 53 4.07 10.17 9.79
CA PHE A 53 3.45 9.68 8.57
C PHE A 53 3.64 8.19 8.37
N LEU A 54 4.84 7.66 8.58
CA LEU A 54 5.11 6.22 8.48
C LEU A 54 4.23 5.44 9.46
N LEU A 55 4.06 5.95 10.69
CA LEU A 55 3.15 5.36 11.68
C LEU A 55 1.69 5.41 11.24
N LEU A 56 1.19 6.58 10.82
CA LEU A 56 -0.18 6.75 10.37
C LEU A 56 -0.47 5.91 9.12
N ALA A 57 0.43 5.93 8.13
CA ALA A 57 0.36 5.15 6.91
C ALA A 57 0.37 3.65 7.23
N GLY A 58 1.29 3.18 8.06
CA GLY A 58 1.33 1.78 8.50
C GLY A 58 0.04 1.36 9.22
N LEU A 59 -0.46 2.19 10.12
CA LEU A 59 -1.69 1.92 10.86
C LEU A 59 -2.92 1.88 9.93
N VAL A 60 -3.08 2.89 9.07
CA VAL A 60 -4.18 2.96 8.09
C VAL A 60 -4.14 1.76 7.14
N GLY A 61 -2.95 1.34 6.72
CA GLY A 61 -2.80 0.19 5.83
C GLY A 61 -3.13 -1.14 6.50
N VAL A 62 -2.68 -1.36 7.74
CA VAL A 62 -3.05 -2.54 8.54
C VAL A 62 -4.56 -2.56 8.78
N LEU A 63 -5.14 -1.43 9.21
CA LEU A 63 -6.58 -1.30 9.41
C LEU A 63 -7.34 -1.59 8.11
N SER A 64 -6.89 -1.06 6.98
CA SER A 64 -7.53 -1.29 5.67
C SER A 64 -7.53 -2.77 5.27
N VAL A 65 -6.47 -3.52 5.55
CA VAL A 65 -6.42 -4.97 5.31
C VAL A 65 -7.41 -5.70 6.23
N ILE A 66 -7.40 -5.43 7.54
CA ILE A 66 -8.29 -6.07 8.53
C ILE A 66 -9.76 -5.76 8.23
N LEU A 67 -10.07 -4.50 7.86
CA LEU A 67 -11.43 -4.08 7.52
C LEU A 67 -11.92 -4.71 6.22
N SER A 68 -11.02 -4.95 5.26
CA SER A 68 -11.32 -5.69 4.04
C SER A 68 -11.61 -7.16 4.32
N MET A 69 -10.86 -7.78 5.25
CA MET A 69 -11.10 -9.17 5.69
C MET A 69 -12.44 -9.32 6.40
N THR A 70 -12.78 -8.39 7.30
CA THR A 70 -14.07 -8.41 8.02
C THR A 70 -15.25 -7.98 7.15
N GLY A 71 -15.00 -7.45 5.96
CA GLY A 71 -16.03 -7.13 4.97
C GLY A 71 -16.94 -5.96 5.33
N LYS A 72 -16.65 -5.22 6.41
CA LYS A 72 -17.46 -4.08 6.88
C LYS A 72 -17.29 -2.83 6.01
N PHE A 73 -16.08 -2.53 5.54
CA PHE A 73 -15.78 -1.37 4.69
C PHE A 73 -14.83 -1.75 3.55
N PRO A 74 -15.35 -2.40 2.49
CA PRO A 74 -14.52 -2.87 1.37
C PRO A 74 -13.92 -1.71 0.56
N TYR A 75 -14.44 -0.48 0.69
CA TYR A 75 -13.98 0.71 -0.03
C TYR A 75 -12.62 1.24 0.46
N LEU A 76 -12.26 0.96 1.71
CA LEU A 76 -11.04 1.50 2.31
C LEU A 76 -9.78 0.88 1.68
N PHE A 77 -9.85 -0.40 1.34
CA PHE A 77 -8.74 -1.15 0.75
C PHE A 77 -8.31 -0.68 -0.66
N PRO A 78 -9.22 -0.52 -1.65
CA PRO A 78 -8.85 0.05 -2.95
C PRO A 78 -8.40 1.50 -2.85
N LEU A 79 -8.98 2.29 -1.94
CA LEU A 79 -8.53 3.67 -1.71
C LEU A 79 -7.10 3.72 -1.15
N TRP A 80 -6.81 2.88 -0.15
CA TRP A 80 -5.47 2.72 0.40
C TRP A 80 -4.48 2.24 -0.66
N SER A 81 -4.88 1.24 -1.45
CA SER A 81 -4.03 0.70 -2.52
C SER A 81 -3.73 1.75 -3.61
N LEU A 82 -4.71 2.57 -3.97
CA LEU A 82 -4.51 3.70 -4.87
C LEU A 82 -3.54 4.72 -4.27
N ALA A 83 -3.70 5.06 -3.00
CA ALA A 83 -2.81 5.99 -2.30
C ALA A 83 -1.36 5.48 -2.31
N VAL A 84 -1.14 4.18 -2.04
CA VAL A 84 0.18 3.54 -2.11
C VAL A 84 0.78 3.63 -3.51
N VAL A 85 0.00 3.32 -4.56
CA VAL A 85 0.47 3.42 -5.95
C VAL A 85 0.83 4.86 -6.30
N VAL A 86 -0.05 5.82 -6.00
CA VAL A 86 0.19 7.25 -6.27
C VAL A 86 1.46 7.72 -5.57
N MET A 87 1.66 7.31 -4.32
CA MET A 87 2.81 7.71 -3.53
C MET A 87 4.11 7.09 -4.03
N LEU A 88 4.09 5.82 -4.45
CA LEU A 88 5.24 5.16 -5.06
C LEU A 88 5.58 5.77 -6.42
N VAL A 89 4.58 5.96 -7.29
CA VAL A 89 4.80 6.56 -8.62
C VAL A 89 5.33 7.97 -8.46
N ARG A 90 4.73 8.77 -7.56
CA ARG A 90 5.19 10.12 -7.29
C ARG A 90 6.60 10.15 -6.70
N GLY A 91 6.83 9.34 -5.69
CA GLY A 91 8.08 9.35 -4.93
C GLY A 91 9.29 8.78 -5.66
N VAL A 92 9.07 7.76 -6.49
CA VAL A 92 10.15 7.07 -7.21
C VAL A 92 10.39 7.69 -8.60
N PHE A 93 9.33 8.07 -9.32
CA PHE A 93 9.44 8.47 -10.73
C PHE A 93 9.23 9.97 -10.98
N LEU A 94 8.39 10.64 -10.20
CA LEU A 94 8.07 12.07 -10.42
C LEU A 94 8.85 13.01 -9.50
N SER A 95 9.50 12.49 -8.46
CA SER A 95 10.33 13.29 -7.56
C SER A 95 11.71 13.54 -8.18
N PRO A 96 12.08 14.80 -8.46
CA PRO A 96 13.42 15.15 -8.95
C PRO A 96 14.53 14.95 -7.90
N ALA A 97 14.16 14.70 -6.64
CA ALA A 97 15.09 14.41 -5.53
C ALA A 97 15.55 12.95 -5.48
N PHE A 98 14.87 12.02 -6.18
CA PHE A 98 15.22 10.60 -6.13
C PHE A 98 16.23 10.26 -7.24
N THR A 99 17.52 10.41 -6.95
CA THR A 99 18.58 9.94 -7.86
C THR A 99 18.92 8.49 -7.56
N PHE A 100 18.60 7.60 -8.50
CA PHE A 100 18.99 6.19 -8.43
C PHE A 100 20.52 6.08 -8.39
N THR A 101 21.07 5.65 -7.26
CA THR A 101 22.53 5.55 -7.09
C THR A 101 23.12 4.35 -7.85
N GLY A 102 22.27 3.42 -8.31
CA GLY A 102 22.66 2.29 -9.15
C GLY A 102 21.48 1.53 -9.75
N PRO A 103 21.74 0.67 -10.77
CA PRO A 103 20.71 -0.07 -11.50
C PRO A 103 19.90 -1.04 -10.63
N ASP A 104 20.47 -1.54 -9.53
CA ASP A 104 19.76 -2.43 -8.60
C ASP A 104 18.66 -1.70 -7.81
N GLN A 105 18.91 -0.45 -7.44
CA GLN A 105 17.94 0.37 -6.72
C GLN A 105 16.74 0.71 -7.62
N PHE A 106 17.00 0.99 -8.89
CA PHE A 106 15.97 1.17 -9.91
C PHE A 106 15.15 -0.11 -10.12
N LYS A 107 15.81 -1.27 -10.27
CA LYS A 107 15.12 -2.57 -10.44
C LYS A 107 14.24 -2.91 -9.24
N ASN A 108 14.74 -2.69 -8.02
CA ASN A 108 13.95 -2.95 -6.81
C ASN A 108 12.74 -2.02 -6.71
N ALA A 109 12.91 -0.73 -7.01
CA ALA A 109 11.80 0.22 -7.01
C ALA A 109 10.76 -0.12 -8.11
N LEU A 110 11.23 -0.56 -9.29
CA LEU A 110 10.37 -1.01 -10.38
C LEU A 110 9.59 -2.27 -10.01
N TRP A 111 10.22 -3.25 -9.37
CA TRP A 111 9.54 -4.45 -8.86
C TRP A 111 8.51 -4.11 -7.79
N LEU A 112 8.82 -3.16 -6.92
CA LEU A 112 7.92 -2.72 -5.85
C LEU A 112 6.72 -1.95 -6.41
N ALA A 113 6.94 -1.10 -7.42
CA ALA A 113 5.88 -0.42 -8.17
C ALA A 113 5.01 -1.41 -8.96
N ALA A 114 5.63 -2.38 -9.65
CA ALA A 114 4.91 -3.44 -10.35
C ALA A 114 4.08 -4.31 -9.40
N GLY A 115 4.63 -4.65 -8.23
CA GLY A 115 3.92 -5.34 -7.16
C GLY A 115 2.74 -4.53 -6.62
N ALA A 116 2.91 -3.23 -6.41
CA ALA A 116 1.84 -2.33 -5.99
C ALA A 116 0.72 -2.22 -7.04
N LEU A 117 1.08 -2.11 -8.33
CA LEU A 117 0.11 -2.09 -9.44
C LEU A 117 -0.65 -3.43 -9.54
N ALA A 118 0.04 -4.56 -9.42
CA ALA A 118 -0.59 -5.88 -9.41
C ALA A 118 -1.53 -6.04 -8.20
N ALA A 119 -1.13 -5.54 -7.03
CA ALA A 119 -1.94 -5.55 -5.83
C ALA A 119 -3.16 -4.60 -5.93
N PHE A 120 -3.02 -3.46 -6.62
CA PHE A 120 -4.14 -2.57 -6.94
C PHE A 120 -5.13 -3.22 -7.91
N ALA A 121 -4.63 -3.85 -8.97
CA ALA A 121 -5.45 -4.62 -9.91
C ALA A 121 -6.21 -5.75 -9.18
N GLY A 122 -5.53 -6.46 -8.26
CA GLY A 122 -6.16 -7.47 -7.42
C GLY A 122 -7.25 -6.89 -6.50
N SER A 123 -7.02 -5.73 -5.89
CA SER A 123 -8.03 -4.99 -5.12
C SER A 123 -9.30 -4.67 -5.93
N LEU A 124 -9.16 -4.25 -7.19
CA LEU A 124 -10.30 -3.98 -8.09
C LEU A 124 -11.13 -5.25 -8.41
N THR A 125 -10.49 -6.42 -8.48
CA THR A 125 -11.25 -7.69 -8.65
C THR A 125 -12.09 -8.04 -7.44
N VAL A 126 -11.67 -7.64 -6.23
CA VAL A 126 -12.47 -7.78 -4.99
C VAL A 126 -13.69 -6.88 -5.04
N PHE A 127 -13.50 -5.64 -5.51
CA PHE A 127 -14.58 -4.66 -5.66
C PHE A 127 -15.67 -5.17 -6.61
N ARG A 128 -15.27 -5.62 -7.80
CA ARG A 128 -16.19 -5.99 -8.90
C ARG A 128 -17.05 -7.25 -8.62
N ARG A 129 -16.67 -8.08 -7.64
CA ARG A 129 -17.48 -9.25 -7.22
C ARG A 129 -18.62 -8.89 -6.27
N ARG A 130 -18.52 -7.80 -5.49
CA ARG A 130 -19.56 -7.42 -4.51
C ARG A 130 -20.77 -6.73 -5.13
N GLU A 131 -20.60 -6.01 -6.24
CA GLU A 131 -21.72 -5.40 -6.97
C GLU A 131 -22.60 -6.42 -7.71
N ARG A 132 -22.12 -7.66 -7.90
CA ARG A 132 -22.91 -8.77 -8.46
C ARG A 132 -23.58 -9.62 -7.39
N SER A 133 -24.05 -9.03 -6.30
CA SER A 133 -25.15 -9.61 -5.53
C SER A 133 -26.44 -9.08 -6.13
N PRO A 134 -27.20 -9.89 -6.90
CA PRO A 134 -28.56 -9.51 -7.25
C PRO A 134 -29.29 -9.27 -5.93
N GLY A 135 -29.85 -8.08 -5.75
CA GLY A 135 -30.77 -7.84 -4.64
C GLY A 135 -31.87 -8.92 -4.67
N PRO A 136 -32.43 -9.31 -3.51
CA PRO A 136 -33.42 -10.36 -3.45
C PRO A 136 -34.55 -10.04 -4.42
N SER A 137 -34.75 -10.91 -5.40
CA SER A 137 -35.97 -10.95 -6.21
C SER A 137 -37.12 -11.14 -5.24
N ARG A 138 -37.84 -10.05 -4.94
CA ARG A 138 -39.05 -10.11 -4.13
C ARG A 138 -40.13 -10.85 -4.95
N PRO A 139 -40.88 -11.76 -4.29
CA PRO A 139 -41.94 -12.54 -4.91
C PRO A 139 -43.13 -11.68 -5.36
#